data_AF-A0A9D2TN83-F1
#
_entry.id   AF-A0A9D2TN83-F1
#
_cell.length_a   1.000
_cell.length_b   1.000
_cell.length_c   1.000
_cell.angle_alpha   90.00
_cell.angle_beta   90.00
_cell.angle_gamma   90.00
#
_symmetry.space_group_name_H-M   'P 1'
#
loop_
_entity.id
_entity.type
_entity.pdbx_description
1 polymer ?
#
loop_
_entity_poly.entity_id
_entity_poly.type
_entity_poly.pdbx_seq_one_letter_code
_entity_poly.pdbx_strand_id
1 'polypeptide(L)'
;MQNHRAAQCHRLSGLYQSLCTTFLELADAVERAIRECIAEGVLKDFLEKHRAEAKEMSIFEYDQEKHMRQEREEAWEDGRAAGVNEGIQLTKQILQLSHQGESPAEIARKCSITLEQVKKILE
;
A
#
# COMPACT_ATOMS: atom_id res chain seq x y z
N MET A 1 0.90 -35.13 10.14
CA MET A 1 1.19 -33.72 9.79
C MET A 1 -0.02 -32.82 10.08
N GLN A 2 -0.37 -32.61 11.36
CA GLN A 2 -1.49 -31.73 11.77
C GLN A 2 -1.08 -30.62 12.76
N ASN A 3 0.17 -30.61 13.27
CA ASN A 3 0.59 -29.71 14.35
C ASN A 3 1.10 -28.31 13.92
N HIS A 4 1.30 -28.04 12.63
CA HIS A 4 1.81 -26.73 12.19
C HIS A 4 0.71 -25.69 11.91
N ARG A 5 -0.50 -26.12 11.52
CA ARG A 5 -1.65 -25.22 11.30
C ARG A 5 -2.26 -24.69 12.62
N ALA A 6 -2.25 -25.50 13.68
CA ALA A 6 -2.78 -25.09 15.00
C ALA A 6 -1.92 -24.01 15.68
N ALA A 7 -0.59 -24.09 15.57
CA ALA A 7 0.33 -23.10 16.13
C ALA A 7 0.24 -21.73 15.44
N GLN A 8 -0.19 -21.68 14.18
CA GLN A 8 -0.38 -20.44 13.42
C GLN A 8 -1.72 -19.75 13.79
N CYS A 9 -2.74 -20.52 14.15
CA CYS A 9 -4.05 -20.02 14.61
C CYS A 9 -4.00 -19.41 16.02
N HIS A 10 -3.26 -20.02 16.96
CA HIS A 10 -3.08 -19.48 18.31
C HIS A 10 -2.26 -18.17 18.37
N ARG A 11 -1.33 -17.97 17.43
CA ARG A 11 -0.57 -16.71 17.34
C ARG A 11 -1.42 -15.55 16.82
N LEU A 12 -2.37 -15.81 15.91
CA LEU A 12 -3.32 -14.82 15.44
C LEU A 12 -4.30 -14.40 16.55
N SER A 13 -4.76 -15.33 17.40
CA SER A 13 -5.60 -14.99 18.56
C SER A 13 -4.85 -14.16 19.62
N GLY A 14 -3.55 -14.42 19.83
CA GLY A 14 -2.74 -13.64 20.78
C GLY A 14 -2.49 -12.20 20.31
N LEU A 15 -2.21 -12.00 19.01
CA LEU A 15 -2.07 -10.66 18.42
C LEU A 15 -3.40 -9.90 18.42
N TYR A 16 -4.52 -10.59 18.13
CA TYR A 16 -5.85 -9.98 18.17
C TYR A 16 -6.27 -9.61 19.60
N GLN A 17 -5.95 -10.45 20.60
CA GLN A 17 -6.17 -10.15 22.01
C GLN A 17 -5.33 -8.97 22.47
N SER A 18 -4.05 -8.91 22.08
CA SER A 18 -3.14 -7.80 22.41
C SER A 18 -3.63 -6.50 21.79
N LEU A 19 -4.00 -6.49 20.51
CA LEU A 19 -4.50 -5.31 19.80
C LEU A 19 -5.83 -4.81 20.41
N CYS A 20 -6.72 -5.73 20.79
CA CYS A 20 -7.99 -5.40 21.45
C CYS A 20 -7.75 -4.81 22.85
N THR A 21 -6.77 -5.32 23.58
CA THR A 21 -6.40 -4.80 24.91
C THR A 21 -5.86 -3.38 24.81
N THR A 22 -4.91 -3.14 23.89
CA THR A 22 -4.35 -1.79 23.68
C THR A 22 -5.40 -0.79 23.22
N PHE A 23 -6.37 -1.22 22.40
CA PHE A 23 -7.46 -0.37 21.95
C PHE A 23 -8.42 0.00 23.09
N LEU A 24 -8.79 -0.96 23.93
CA LEU A 24 -9.62 -0.71 25.11
C LEU A 24 -8.91 0.21 26.12
N GLU A 25 -7.61 0.01 26.34
CA GLU A 25 -6.79 0.87 27.21
C GLU A 25 -6.71 2.31 26.71
N LEU A 26 -6.51 2.52 25.40
CA LEU A 26 -6.49 3.85 24.79
C LEU A 26 -7.86 4.54 24.89
N ALA A 27 -8.94 3.80 24.59
CA ALA A 27 -10.28 4.33 24.66
C ALA A 27 -10.67 4.75 26.09
N ASP A 28 -10.22 4.00 27.08
CA ASP A 28 -10.42 4.32 28.50
C ASP A 28 -9.54 5.51 28.95
N ALA A 29 -8.31 5.61 28.46
CA ALA A 29 -7.44 6.76 28.74
C ALA A 29 -8.02 8.07 28.18
N VAL A 30 -8.50 8.06 26.94
CA VAL A 30 -9.16 9.21 26.30
C VAL A 30 -10.44 9.59 27.05
N GLU A 31 -11.25 8.60 27.42
CA GLU A 31 -12.48 8.80 28.20
C GLU A 31 -12.20 9.47 29.56
N ARG A 32 -11.12 9.07 30.23
CA ARG A 32 -10.68 9.69 31.50
C ARG A 32 -10.24 11.13 31.30
N ALA A 33 -9.41 11.41 30.30
CA ALA A 33 -8.96 12.76 29.99
C ALA A 33 -10.13 13.71 29.71
N ILE A 34 -11.15 13.26 28.96
CA ILE A 34 -12.36 14.04 28.70
C ILE A 34 -13.12 14.35 29.99
N ARG A 35 -13.25 13.38 30.91
CA ARG A 35 -13.92 13.58 32.21
C ARG A 35 -13.18 14.59 33.07
N GLU A 36 -11.87 14.50 33.13
CA GLU A 36 -11.01 15.42 33.90
C GLU A 36 -11.13 16.85 33.34
N CYS A 37 -11.09 17.01 32.02
CA CYS A 37 -11.29 18.32 31.38
C CYS A 37 -12.65 18.94 31.71
N ILE A 38 -13.73 18.15 31.65
CA ILE A 38 -15.08 18.60 32.02
C ILE A 38 -15.13 19.02 33.51
N ALA A 39 -14.52 18.22 34.39
CA ALA A 39 -14.49 18.48 35.83
C ALA A 39 -13.72 19.75 36.19
N GLU A 40 -12.62 20.03 35.48
CA GLU A 40 -11.80 21.22 35.64
C GLU A 40 -12.36 22.46 34.93
N GLY A 41 -13.44 22.32 34.16
CA GLY A 41 -14.05 23.40 33.40
C GLY A 41 -13.32 23.73 32.09
N VAL A 42 -12.36 22.90 31.67
CA VAL A 42 -11.60 23.05 30.43
C VAL A 42 -12.39 22.47 29.27
N LEU A 43 -12.72 23.30 28.27
CA LEU A 43 -13.54 22.91 27.12
C LEU A 43 -14.88 22.26 27.51
N LYS A 44 -15.39 22.55 28.71
CA LYS A 44 -16.55 21.87 29.31
C LYS A 44 -17.77 21.84 28.38
N ASP A 45 -18.22 23.00 27.93
CA ASP A 45 -19.42 23.10 27.09
C ASP A 45 -19.27 22.38 25.73
N PHE A 46 -18.04 22.29 25.22
CA PHE A 46 -17.72 21.58 23.99
C PHE A 46 -17.72 20.06 24.23
N LEU A 47 -16.99 19.61 25.25
CA LEU A 47 -16.84 18.18 25.58
C LEU A 47 -18.13 17.56 26.12
N GLU A 48 -18.99 18.32 26.78
CA GLU A 48 -20.32 17.84 27.21
C GLU A 48 -21.25 17.57 26.03
N LYS A 49 -21.18 18.38 24.97
CA LYS A 49 -22.01 18.23 23.76
C LYS A 49 -21.42 17.25 22.75
N HIS A 50 -20.11 17.20 22.63
CA HIS A 50 -19.38 16.47 21.57
C HIS A 50 -18.51 15.34 22.11
N ARG A 51 -18.84 14.78 23.28
CA ARG A 51 -18.04 13.73 23.96
C ARG A 51 -17.70 12.54 23.05
N ALA A 52 -18.71 12.01 22.37
CA ALA A 52 -18.57 10.82 21.54
C ALA A 52 -17.69 11.09 20.31
N GLU A 53 -17.92 12.22 19.64
CA GLU A 53 -17.15 12.67 18.48
C GLU A 53 -15.70 13.00 18.86
N ALA A 54 -15.48 13.71 19.98
CA ALA A 54 -14.14 13.99 20.48
C ALA A 54 -13.37 12.70 20.83
N LYS A 55 -14.06 11.72 21.43
CA LYS A 55 -13.49 10.39 21.69
C LYS A 55 -13.15 9.64 20.41
N GLU A 56 -14.07 9.62 19.45
CA GLU A 56 -13.88 8.95 18.17
C GLU A 56 -12.73 9.57 17.37
N MET A 57 -12.72 10.89 17.20
CA MET A 57 -11.65 11.60 16.49
C MET A 57 -10.29 11.51 17.19
N SER A 58 -10.25 11.40 18.53
CA SER A 58 -8.99 11.25 19.28
C SER A 58 -8.46 9.83 19.30
N ILE A 59 -9.32 8.82 19.12
CA ILE A 59 -8.93 7.40 19.05
C ILE A 59 -8.60 7.00 17.61
N PHE A 60 -9.33 7.57 16.65
CA PHE A 60 -9.15 7.34 15.22
C PHE A 60 -8.44 8.55 14.60
N GLU A 61 -7.11 8.57 14.71
CA GLU A 61 -6.28 9.46 13.89
C GLU A 61 -5.97 8.82 12.53
N TYR A 62 -5.78 9.69 11.54
CA TYR A 62 -5.40 9.37 10.17
C TYR A 62 -4.30 8.28 10.12
N ASP A 63 -4.67 7.11 9.59
CA ASP A 63 -3.77 5.98 9.39
C ASP A 63 -2.80 6.30 8.23
N GLN A 64 -1.69 6.98 8.57
CA GLN A 64 -0.62 7.29 7.62
C GLN A 64 -0.09 6.04 6.91
N GLU A 65 -0.14 4.88 7.57
CA GLU A 65 0.33 3.63 6.99
C GLU A 65 -0.59 3.17 5.86
N LYS A 66 -1.91 3.31 6.02
CA LYS A 66 -2.89 3.05 4.95
C LYS A 66 -2.70 3.97 3.75
N HIS A 67 -2.47 5.26 3.97
CA HIS A 67 -2.23 6.20 2.89
C HIS A 67 -0.91 5.91 2.15
N MET A 68 0.18 5.67 2.87
CA MET A 68 1.45 5.29 2.24
C MET A 68 1.38 3.94 1.51
N ARG A 69 0.55 3.00 1.98
CA ARG A 69 0.34 1.72 1.29
C ARG A 69 -0.41 1.94 -0.03
N GLN A 70 -1.46 2.76 -0.03
CA GLN A 70 -2.22 3.08 -1.23
C GLN A 70 -1.35 3.78 -2.27
N GLU A 71 -0.57 4.81 -1.88
CA GLU A 71 0.35 5.49 -2.80
C GLU A 71 1.40 4.54 -3.40
N ARG A 72 1.90 3.57 -2.62
CA ARG A 72 2.83 2.54 -3.12
C ARG A 72 2.17 1.55 -4.07
N GLU A 73 0.95 1.13 -3.78
CA GLU A 73 0.18 0.22 -4.64
C GLU A 73 -0.15 0.90 -5.98
N GLU A 74 -0.61 2.16 -5.96
CA GLU A 74 -0.89 2.95 -7.16
C GLU A 74 0.38 3.20 -8.00
N ALA A 75 1.48 3.62 -7.38
CA ALA A 75 2.75 3.82 -8.08
C ALA A 75 3.29 2.52 -8.70
N TRP A 76 3.07 1.38 -8.04
CA TRP A 76 3.45 0.07 -8.58
C TRP A 76 2.58 -0.34 -9.78
N GLU A 77 1.27 -0.07 -9.72
CA GLU A 77 0.36 -0.33 -10.83
C GLU A 77 0.66 0.53 -12.04
N ASP A 78 0.86 1.84 -11.84
CA ASP A 78 1.24 2.77 -12.91
C ASP A 78 2.59 2.40 -13.53
N GLY A 79 3.58 2.06 -12.71
CA GLY A 79 4.89 1.61 -13.18
C GLY A 79 4.81 0.32 -14.00
N ARG A 80 3.98 -0.65 -13.58
CA ARG A 80 3.74 -1.87 -14.37
C ARG A 80 3.04 -1.55 -15.69
N ALA A 81 2.01 -0.71 -15.67
CA ALA A 81 1.28 -0.33 -16.87
C ALA A 81 2.19 0.39 -17.88
N ALA A 82 3.01 1.34 -17.42
CA ALA A 82 4.00 2.03 -18.23
C ALA A 82 5.01 1.05 -18.85
N GLY A 83 5.60 0.15 -18.05
CA GLY A 83 6.57 -0.83 -18.54
C GLY A 83 5.99 -1.80 -19.57
N VAL A 84 4.73 -2.24 -19.39
CA VAL A 84 4.04 -3.08 -20.39
C VAL A 84 3.81 -2.31 -21.68
N ASN A 85 3.34 -1.06 -21.60
CA ASN A 85 3.12 -0.24 -22.78
C ASN A 85 4.43 0.04 -23.54
N GLU A 86 5.51 0.40 -22.84
CA GLU A 86 6.84 0.58 -23.43
C GLU A 86 7.33 -0.69 -24.13
N GLY A 87 7.17 -1.86 -23.49
CA GLY A 87 7.51 -3.16 -24.09
C GLY A 87 6.73 -3.46 -25.37
N ILE A 88 5.43 -3.16 -25.39
CA ILE A 88 4.58 -3.32 -26.58
C ILE A 88 5.04 -2.38 -27.71
N GLN A 89 5.33 -1.11 -27.41
CA GLN A 89 5.80 -0.14 -28.41
C GLN A 89 7.16 -0.55 -28.99
N LEU A 90 8.08 -0.95 -28.11
CA LEU A 90 9.40 -1.44 -28.51
C LEU A 90 9.30 -2.66 -29.42
N THR A 91 8.42 -3.61 -29.07
CA THR A 91 8.19 -4.83 -29.87
C THR A 91 7.62 -4.49 -31.25
N LYS A 92 6.63 -3.60 -31.31
CA LYS A 92 6.07 -3.12 -32.59
C LYS A 92 7.12 -2.45 -33.46
N GLN A 93 7.98 -1.62 -32.87
CA GLN A 93 9.06 -0.94 -33.58
C GLN A 93 10.08 -1.93 -34.14
N ILE A 94 10.48 -2.94 -33.34
CA ILE A 94 11.40 -4.01 -33.77
C ILE A 94 10.82 -4.81 -34.93
N LEU A 95 9.56 -5.22 -34.83
CA LEU A 95 8.87 -5.95 -35.90
C LEU A 95 8.78 -5.11 -37.17
N GLN A 96 8.46 -3.82 -37.06
CA GLN A 96 8.40 -2.92 -38.21
C GLN A 96 9.76 -2.76 -38.91
N LEU A 97 10.85 -2.59 -38.14
CA LEU A 97 12.21 -2.50 -38.70
C LEU A 97 12.66 -3.83 -39.31
N SER A 98 12.29 -4.95 -38.69
CA SER A 98 12.56 -6.30 -39.23
C SER A 98 11.84 -6.52 -40.58
N HIS A 99 10.57 -6.11 -40.69
CA HIS A 99 9.83 -6.15 -41.96
C HIS A 99 10.42 -5.24 -43.04
N GLN A 100 11.12 -4.17 -42.66
CA GLN A 100 11.84 -3.29 -43.59
C GLN A 100 13.16 -3.90 -44.09
N GLY A 101 13.56 -5.07 -43.59
CA GLY A 101 14.77 -5.78 -44.01
C GLY A 101 16.04 -5.34 -43.28
N GLU A 102 15.90 -4.62 -42.16
CA GLU A 102 17.04 -4.21 -41.33
C GLU A 102 17.67 -5.42 -40.62
N SER A 103 18.99 -5.41 -40.48
CA SER A 103 19.67 -6.51 -39.78
C SER A 103 19.39 -6.45 -38.27
N PRO A 104 19.38 -7.60 -37.56
CA PRO A 104 19.21 -7.61 -36.11
C PRO A 104 20.21 -6.74 -35.35
N ALA A 105 21.42 -6.54 -35.90
CA ALA A 105 22.45 -5.68 -35.33
C ALA A 105 22.13 -4.18 -35.46
N GLU A 106 21.51 -3.77 -36.57
CA GLU A 106 21.06 -2.39 -36.79
C GLU A 106 19.83 -2.06 -35.95
N ILE A 107 18.90 -3.02 -35.81
CA ILE A 107 17.73 -2.89 -34.93
C ILE A 107 18.19 -2.71 -33.47
N ALA A 108 19.15 -3.52 -33.01
CA ALA A 108 19.73 -3.39 -31.66
C ALA A 108 20.31 -1.98 -31.42
N ARG A 109 21.04 -1.44 -32.39
CA ARG A 109 21.57 -0.06 -32.32
C ARG A 109 20.48 1.00 -32.29
N LYS A 110 19.45 0.88 -33.14
CA LYS A 110 18.35 1.86 -33.25
C LYS A 110 17.45 1.86 -32.02
N CYS A 111 17.12 0.68 -31.51
CA CYS A 111 16.27 0.51 -30.34
C CYS A 111 17.04 0.58 -29.01
N SER A 112 18.37 0.78 -29.04
CA SER A 112 19.24 0.82 -27.85
C SER A 112 19.09 -0.39 -26.92
N ILE A 113 18.90 -1.57 -27.50
CA ILE A 113 18.77 -2.84 -26.78
C ILE A 113 19.82 -3.84 -27.24
N THR A 114 20.01 -4.93 -26.50
CA THR A 114 21.01 -5.93 -26.87
C THR A 114 20.57 -6.77 -28.07
N LEU A 115 21.53 -7.27 -28.84
CA LEU A 115 21.28 -8.19 -29.95
C LEU A 115 20.51 -9.44 -29.49
N GLU A 116 20.76 -9.90 -28.27
CA GLU A 116 20.08 -11.03 -27.66
C GLU A 116 18.59 -10.73 -27.40
N GLN A 117 18.26 -9.53 -26.90
CA GLN A 117 16.88 -9.08 -26.74
C GLN A 117 16.15 -8.98 -28.08
N VAL A 118 16.80 -8.46 -29.13
CA VAL A 118 16.23 -8.41 -30.49
C VAL A 118 15.93 -9.81 -31.00
N LYS A 119 16.87 -10.75 -30.85
CA LYS A 119 16.69 -12.16 -31.28
C LYS A 119 15.52 -12.81 -30.54
N LYS A 120 15.43 -12.64 -29.23
CA LYS A 120 14.34 -13.18 -28.41
C LYS A 120 12.95 -12.66 -28.79
N ILE A 121 12.86 -11.46 -29.37
CA ILE A 121 11.61 -10.85 -29.84
C ILE A 121 11.24 -11.33 -31.25
N LEU A 122 12.23 -11.72 -32.05
CA LEU A 122 12.06 -12.17 -33.44
C LEU A 122 12.04 -13.69 -33.61
N GLU A 123 12.36 -14.45 -32.55
CA GLU A 123 12.13 -15.91 -32.45
C GLU A 123 10.63 -16.23 -32.35
#